data_AF-A0A3C1W549-F1
#
_entry.id   AF-A0A3C1W549-F1
#
_cell.length_a   1.000
_cell.length_b   1.000
_cell.length_c   1.000
_cell.angle_alpha   90.00
_cell.angle_beta   90.00
_cell.angle_gamma   90.00
#
_symmetry.space_group_name_H-M   'P 1'
#
loop_
_entity.id
_entity.type
_entity.pdbx_description
1 polymer ?
#
loop_
_entity_poly.entity_id
_entity_poly.type
_entity_poly.pdbx_seq_one_letter_code
_entity_poly.pdbx_strand_id
1 'polypeptide(L)'
;MSRHKTSRVNRHGIERRLYMKVRSPRIFGFSCLRHLRSAGKLFLIGVLVGGAIWGIRVGMREFFVENEEFALRHLVVDTNGELDAEHFIEVSGITPGSSVFALNLRETEERLLRRPSVEKVYLSRRLPGSLRVRIEEREPVAWLECRPLGIIGKHPVAGILLDK
;
A
#
# COMPACT_ATOMS: atom_id res chain seq x y z
N MET A 1 70.68 -42.06 -74.08
CA MET A 1 69.61 -43.04 -73.76
C MET A 1 69.16 -42.76 -72.32
N SER A 2 67.87 -42.49 -72.04
CA SER A 2 66.89 -43.44 -71.46
C SER A 2 67.37 -44.07 -70.13
N ARG A 3 66.64 -44.18 -68.99
CA ARG A 3 65.27 -43.84 -68.48
C ARG A 3 65.37 -43.94 -66.92
N HIS A 4 64.46 -43.54 -66.01
CA HIS A 4 63.08 -43.05 -66.09
C HIS A 4 62.69 -42.15 -64.85
N LYS A 5 61.40 -42.13 -64.48
CA LYS A 5 60.73 -41.57 -63.27
C LYS A 5 61.11 -42.34 -61.98
N THR A 6 60.93 -41.86 -60.74
CA THR A 6 59.68 -41.32 -60.14
C THR A 6 59.89 -40.38 -58.94
N SER A 7 58.98 -39.42 -58.79
CA SER A 7 58.82 -38.60 -57.59
C SER A 7 58.12 -39.38 -56.47
N ARG A 8 58.75 -39.50 -55.30
CA ARG A 8 58.07 -39.99 -54.08
C ARG A 8 57.25 -38.87 -53.46
N VAL A 9 55.95 -38.84 -53.76
CA VAL A 9 54.99 -37.99 -53.05
C VAL A 9 54.79 -38.52 -51.63
N ASN A 10 55.36 -37.83 -50.65
CA ASN A 10 55.20 -38.18 -49.25
C ASN A 10 53.83 -37.70 -48.74
N ARG A 11 52.83 -38.59 -48.71
CA ARG A 11 51.52 -38.30 -48.12
C ARG A 11 51.70 -38.08 -46.62
N HIS A 12 51.58 -36.83 -46.17
CA HIS A 12 51.44 -36.54 -44.74
C HIS A 12 50.23 -37.33 -44.21
N GLY A 13 50.47 -38.13 -43.16
CA GLY A 13 49.42 -38.89 -42.53
C GLY A 13 48.33 -37.95 -42.02
N ILE A 14 47.07 -38.35 -42.20
CA ILE A 14 45.92 -37.63 -41.68
C ILE A 14 46.13 -37.44 -40.18
N GLU A 15 46.36 -36.20 -39.73
CA GLU A 15 46.37 -35.86 -38.32
C GLU A 15 45.01 -36.25 -37.75
N ARG A 16 44.96 -37.38 -37.02
CA ARG A 16 43.82 -37.73 -36.18
C ARG A 16 43.84 -36.80 -34.98
N ARG A 17 43.43 -35.54 -35.19
CA ARG A 17 43.11 -34.60 -34.13
C ARG A 17 41.92 -35.19 -33.39
N LEU A 18 42.22 -35.98 -32.35
CA LEU A 18 41.24 -36.46 -31.40
C LEU A 18 40.58 -35.22 -30.81
N TYR A 19 39.34 -34.97 -31.23
CA TYR A 19 38.52 -33.86 -30.77
C TYR A 19 38.03 -34.17 -29.35
N MET A 20 38.99 -34.30 -28.43
CA MET A 20 38.73 -34.59 -27.04
C MET A 20 38.00 -33.38 -26.48
N LYS A 21 36.71 -33.58 -26.21
CA LYS A 21 35.85 -32.57 -25.61
C LYS A 21 36.22 -32.47 -24.12
N VAL A 22 37.38 -31.87 -23.84
CA VAL A 22 37.97 -31.75 -22.50
C VAL A 22 37.03 -30.92 -21.64
N ARG A 23 36.12 -31.60 -20.93
CA ARG A 23 35.30 -31.00 -19.88
C ARG A 23 36.20 -30.68 -18.69
N SER A 24 36.98 -29.60 -18.78
CA SER A 24 37.77 -29.12 -17.65
C SER A 24 36.83 -28.45 -16.64
N PRO A 25 36.63 -29.02 -15.43
CA PRO A 25 35.67 -28.48 -14.46
C PRO A 25 36.06 -27.07 -13.97
N ARG A 26 37.33 -26.70 -14.11
CA ARG A 26 37.89 -25.41 -13.68
C ARG A 26 37.35 -24.20 -14.47
N ILE A 27 36.98 -24.37 -15.75
CA ILE A 27 36.43 -23.27 -16.56
C ILE A 27 34.98 -22.95 -16.15
N PHE A 28 34.18 -23.97 -15.78
CA PHE A 28 32.80 -23.79 -15.38
C PHE A 28 32.67 -23.05 -14.04
N GLY A 29 33.60 -23.29 -13.12
CA GLY A 29 33.66 -22.61 -11.81
C GLY A 29 33.86 -21.09 -11.92
N PHE A 30 34.80 -20.64 -12.75
CA PHE A 30 35.15 -19.20 -12.85
C PHE A 30 33.98 -18.33 -13.35
N SER A 31 33.21 -18.83 -14.34
CA SER A 31 32.01 -18.17 -14.84
C SER A 31 30.93 -18.02 -13.76
N CYS A 32 30.73 -19.08 -12.97
CA CYS A 32 29.76 -19.08 -11.87
C CYS A 32 30.18 -18.15 -10.73
N LEU A 33 31.46 -18.14 -10.33
CA LEU A 33 31.98 -17.23 -9.29
C LEU A 33 31.76 -15.74 -9.63
N ARG A 34 31.84 -15.35 -10.90
CA ARG A 34 31.57 -13.95 -11.31
C ARG A 34 30.11 -13.59 -11.08
N HIS A 35 29.17 -14.45 -11.47
CA HIS A 35 27.75 -14.22 -11.27
C HIS A 35 27.34 -14.34 -9.79
N LEU A 36 27.96 -15.24 -9.03
CA LEU A 36 27.76 -15.35 -7.57
C LEU A 36 28.19 -14.06 -6.85
N ARG A 37 29.32 -13.46 -7.24
CA ARG A 37 29.77 -12.16 -6.73
C ARG A 37 28.84 -11.00 -7.10
N SER A 38 28.32 -10.97 -8.33
CA SER A 38 27.34 -9.95 -8.75
C SER A 38 26.00 -10.13 -8.02
N ALA A 39 25.53 -11.36 -7.84
CA ALA A 39 24.32 -11.67 -7.07
C ALA A 39 24.46 -11.26 -5.60
N GLY A 40 25.61 -11.54 -4.97
CA GLY A 40 25.90 -11.09 -3.60
C GLY A 40 25.89 -9.56 -3.45
N LYS A 41 26.40 -8.82 -4.44
CA LYS A 41 26.29 -7.35 -4.46
C LYS A 41 24.84 -6.86 -4.57
N LEU A 42 24.05 -7.45 -5.47
CA LEU A 42 22.62 -7.10 -5.61
C LEU A 42 21.83 -7.43 -4.35
N PHE A 43 22.12 -8.56 -3.70
CA PHE A 43 21.53 -8.93 -2.41
C PHE A 43 21.87 -7.92 -1.30
N LEU A 44 23.15 -7.54 -1.16
CA LEU A 44 23.56 -6.51 -0.19
C LEU A 44 22.87 -5.16 -0.44
N ILE A 45 22.75 -4.73 -1.70
CA ILE A 45 22.00 -3.52 -2.07
C ILE A 45 20.52 -3.67 -1.70
N GLY A 46 19.91 -4.82 -1.99
CA GLY A 46 18.52 -5.11 -1.63
C GLY A 46 18.26 -5.08 -0.12
N VAL A 47 19.18 -5.64 0.68
CA VAL A 47 19.10 -5.58 2.16
C VAL A 47 19.27 -4.15 2.66
N LEU A 48 20.21 -3.37 2.11
CA LEU A 48 20.46 -2.00 2.54
C LEU A 48 19.27 -1.08 2.19
N VAL A 49 18.72 -1.21 0.98
CA VAL A 49 17.50 -0.48 0.55
C VAL A 49 16.28 -0.93 1.36
N GLY A 50 16.08 -2.23 1.57
CA GLY A 50 14.97 -2.77 2.38
C GLY A 50 15.05 -2.30 3.84
N GLY A 51 16.25 -2.33 4.43
CA GLY A 51 16.50 -1.82 5.79
C GLY A 51 16.28 -0.31 5.90
N ALA A 52 16.71 0.47 4.90
CA ALA A 52 16.44 1.91 4.84
C ALA A 52 14.93 2.21 4.73
N ILE A 53 14.20 1.53 3.85
CA ILE A 53 12.73 1.68 3.72
C ILE A 53 12.03 1.31 5.03
N TRP A 54 12.43 0.21 5.67
CA TRP A 54 11.85 -0.22 6.94
C TRP A 54 12.14 0.79 8.06
N GLY A 55 13.40 1.22 8.21
CA GLY A 55 13.80 2.22 9.20
C GLY A 55 13.11 3.57 9.00
N ILE A 56 12.95 4.03 7.76
CA ILE A 56 12.19 5.25 7.43
C ILE A 56 10.71 5.09 7.80
N ARG A 57 10.07 3.95 7.49
CA ARG A 57 8.66 3.71 7.89
C ARG A 57 8.47 3.69 9.40
N VAL A 58 9.36 3.05 10.15
CA VAL A 58 9.29 2.99 11.61
C VAL A 58 9.53 4.37 12.22
N GLY A 59 10.60 5.06 11.81
CA GLY A 59 10.90 6.41 12.29
C GLY A 59 9.78 7.42 11.98
N MET A 60 9.24 7.42 10.76
CA MET A 60 8.11 8.29 10.41
C MET A 60 6.88 8.01 11.27
N ARG A 61 6.62 6.75 11.65
CA ARG A 61 5.51 6.43 12.54
C ARG A 61 5.74 7.06 13.92
N GLU A 62 6.89 6.84 14.53
CA GLU A 62 7.23 7.40 15.84
C GLU A 62 7.06 8.94 15.86
N PHE A 63 7.70 9.63 14.91
CA PHE A 63 7.77 11.10 14.88
C PHE A 63 6.44 11.81 14.57
N PHE A 64 5.53 11.20 13.80
CA PHE A 64 4.28 11.84 13.37
C PHE A 64 3.01 11.23 13.99
N VAL A 65 3.03 9.94 14.35
CA VAL A 65 1.85 9.24 14.91
C VAL A 65 1.87 9.20 16.43
N GLU A 66 3.05 9.09 17.05
CA GLU A 66 3.16 8.90 18.50
C GLU A 66 3.54 10.20 19.25
N ASN A 67 3.75 11.29 18.50
CA ASN A 67 3.98 12.63 19.04
C ASN A 67 2.67 13.32 19.48
N GLU A 68 2.59 13.68 20.76
CA GLU A 68 1.43 14.34 21.41
C GLU A 68 1.02 15.67 20.78
N GLU A 69 1.90 16.34 20.04
CA GLU A 69 1.58 17.57 19.31
C GLU A 69 0.50 17.32 18.23
N PHE A 70 0.52 16.15 17.60
CA PHE A 70 -0.45 15.75 16.56
C PHE A 70 -1.66 14.98 17.10
N ALA A 71 -1.79 14.83 18.43
CA ALA A 71 -2.99 14.28 19.05
C ALA A 71 -4.22 15.14 18.72
N LEU A 72 -5.37 14.49 18.45
CA LEU A 72 -6.63 15.19 18.21
C LEU A 72 -7.11 15.84 19.52
N ARG A 73 -6.95 17.17 19.60
CA ARG A 73 -7.34 18.03 20.75
C ARG A 73 -8.59 18.86 20.46
N HIS A 74 -8.80 19.26 19.20
CA HIS A 74 -9.91 20.12 18.80
C HIS A 74 -10.70 19.49 17.66
N LEU A 75 -11.96 19.16 17.93
CA LEU A 75 -12.93 18.75 16.93
C LEU A 75 -13.84 19.94 16.65
N VAL A 76 -13.92 20.37 15.39
CA VAL A 76 -14.85 21.41 14.94
C VAL A 76 -15.86 20.74 14.01
N VAL A 77 -17.08 20.55 14.49
CA VAL A 77 -18.20 20.02 13.71
C VAL A 77 -19.08 21.19 13.25
N ASP A 78 -19.34 21.24 11.95
CA ASP A 78 -20.22 22.17 11.25
C ASP A 78 -21.35 21.32 10.65
N THR A 79 -22.58 21.43 11.16
CA THR A 79 -23.76 20.74 10.64
C THR A 79 -24.93 21.70 10.44
N ASN A 80 -25.80 21.38 9.49
CA ASN A 80 -27.11 22.01 9.30
C ASN A 80 -28.26 21.32 10.07
N GLY A 81 -28.00 20.18 10.73
CA GLY A 81 -29.03 19.40 11.46
C GLY A 81 -28.72 19.18 12.94
N GLU A 82 -29.08 18.01 13.47
CA GLU A 82 -29.02 17.68 14.91
C GLU A 82 -27.72 16.93 15.32
N LEU A 83 -26.79 16.64 14.39
CA LEU A 83 -25.51 15.96 14.71
C LEU A 83 -24.49 16.87 15.43
N ASP A 84 -24.61 16.93 16.76
CA ASP A 84 -23.62 17.58 17.63
C ASP A 84 -22.29 16.79 17.70
N ALA A 85 -21.22 17.44 18.19
CA ALA A 85 -19.86 16.92 18.24
C ALA A 85 -19.70 15.64 19.08
N GLU A 86 -20.45 15.50 20.17
CA GLU A 86 -20.46 14.27 20.98
C GLU A 86 -21.01 13.09 20.16
N HIS A 87 -22.15 13.30 19.51
CA HIS A 87 -22.78 12.28 18.66
C HIS A 87 -21.90 11.97 17.43
N PHE A 88 -21.19 12.95 16.87
CA PHE A 88 -20.16 12.69 15.86
C PHE A 88 -19.05 11.76 16.38
N ILE A 89 -18.55 11.91 17.61
CA ILE A 89 -17.49 11.06 18.16
C ILE A 89 -17.98 9.61 18.29
N GLU A 90 -19.16 9.39 18.85
CA GLU A 90 -19.79 8.06 18.95
C GLU A 90 -19.92 7.39 17.57
N VAL A 91 -20.39 8.16 16.58
CA VAL A 91 -20.72 7.65 15.24
C VAL A 91 -19.49 7.46 14.37
N SER A 92 -18.51 8.35 14.46
CA SER A 92 -17.22 8.28 13.75
C SER A 92 -16.27 7.25 14.37
N GLY A 93 -16.43 6.92 15.65
CA GLY A 93 -15.57 5.96 16.38
C GLY A 93 -14.12 6.41 16.46
N ILE A 94 -13.91 7.73 16.37
CA ILE A 94 -12.61 8.35 16.54
C ILE A 94 -12.31 8.39 18.03
N THR A 95 -11.29 7.64 18.46
CA THR A 95 -10.83 7.71 19.86
C THR A 95 -10.23 9.11 20.13
N PRO A 96 -10.74 9.87 21.10
CA PRO A 96 -10.14 11.15 21.49
C PRO A 96 -8.66 10.99 21.85
N GLY A 97 -7.83 11.98 21.53
CA GLY A 97 -6.38 11.93 21.77
C GLY A 97 -5.56 11.08 20.80
N SER A 98 -6.18 10.32 19.89
CA SER A 98 -5.44 9.66 18.80
C SER A 98 -4.83 10.67 17.82
N SER A 99 -3.72 10.32 17.17
CA SER A 99 -3.04 11.22 16.22
C SER A 99 -3.90 11.48 14.98
N VAL A 100 -4.01 12.76 14.58
CA VAL A 100 -4.76 13.23 13.41
C VAL A 100 -4.26 12.57 12.10
N PHE A 101 -3.00 12.11 12.08
CA PHE A 101 -2.44 11.34 10.95
C PHE A 101 -2.85 9.86 10.94
N ALA A 102 -3.07 9.24 12.10
CA ALA A 102 -3.51 7.85 12.21
C ALA A 102 -4.98 7.66 11.81
N LEU A 103 -5.80 8.71 11.91
CA LEU A 103 -7.22 8.68 11.58
C LEU A 103 -7.45 8.36 10.10
N ASN A 104 -8.17 7.27 9.83
CA ASN A 104 -8.59 6.88 8.49
C ASN A 104 -9.85 7.65 8.07
N LEU A 105 -9.68 8.91 7.64
CA LEU A 105 -10.81 9.77 7.25
C LEU A 105 -11.73 9.13 6.21
N ARG A 106 -11.20 8.36 5.25
CA ARG A 106 -12.02 7.70 4.22
C ARG A 106 -12.98 6.67 4.82
N GLU A 107 -12.52 5.89 5.79
CA GLU A 107 -13.37 4.92 6.50
C GLU A 107 -14.39 5.62 7.40
N THR A 108 -14.01 6.74 8.04
CA THR A 108 -14.95 7.58 8.80
C THR A 108 -16.04 8.15 7.89
N GLU A 109 -15.67 8.68 6.72
CA GLU A 109 -16.56 9.21 5.69
C GLU A 109 -17.52 8.12 5.15
N GLU A 110 -16.99 6.98 4.72
CA GLU A 110 -17.77 5.81 4.28
C GLU A 110 -18.72 5.27 5.35
N ARG A 111 -18.44 5.52 6.63
CA ARG A 111 -19.29 5.10 7.76
C ARG A 111 -20.40 6.11 8.08
N LEU A 112 -20.11 7.40 7.92
CA LEU A 112 -21.10 8.47 8.06
C LEU A 112 -22.08 8.49 6.88
N LEU A 113 -21.58 8.38 5.64
CA LEU A 113 -22.39 8.30 4.42
C LEU A 113 -23.29 7.03 4.35
N ARG A 114 -22.99 6.01 5.15
CA ARG A 114 -23.86 4.84 5.31
C ARG A 114 -25.13 5.13 6.12
N ARG A 115 -25.23 6.28 6.80
CA ARG A 115 -26.44 6.69 7.52
C ARG A 115 -27.43 7.36 6.58
N PRO A 116 -28.74 7.06 6.71
CA PRO A 116 -29.76 7.64 5.84
C PRO A 116 -29.84 9.17 6.00
N SER A 117 -29.72 9.70 7.22
CA SER A 117 -29.82 11.14 7.50
C SER A 117 -28.72 12.00 6.88
N VAL A 118 -27.63 11.40 6.39
CA VAL A 118 -26.47 12.13 5.86
C VAL A 118 -26.56 12.21 4.33
N GLU A 119 -26.35 13.40 3.78
CA GLU A 119 -26.23 13.63 2.34
C GLU A 119 -24.76 13.64 1.93
N LYS A 120 -23.96 14.51 2.55
CA LYS A 120 -22.52 14.70 2.26
C LYS A 120 -21.71 14.87 3.53
N VAL A 121 -20.43 14.54 3.45
CA VAL A 121 -19.47 14.69 4.54
C VAL A 121 -18.17 15.26 3.97
N TYR A 122 -17.62 16.28 4.62
CA TYR A 122 -16.34 16.87 4.27
C TYR A 122 -15.42 16.82 5.49
N LEU A 123 -14.40 15.96 5.45
CA LEU A 123 -13.41 15.80 6.51
C LEU A 123 -12.10 16.48 6.11
N SER A 124 -11.60 17.40 6.93
CA SER A 124 -10.34 18.10 6.67
C SER A 124 -9.45 18.18 7.92
N ARG A 125 -8.20 17.72 7.79
CA ARG A 125 -7.19 17.84 8.84
C ARG A 125 -6.71 19.28 8.93
N ARG A 126 -6.61 19.81 10.15
CA ARG A 126 -6.03 21.13 10.44
C ARG A 126 -4.92 20.92 11.47
N LEU A 127 -3.69 20.88 10.98
CA LEU A 127 -2.51 20.65 11.80
C LEU A 127 -2.32 21.79 12.83
N PRO A 128 -1.75 21.51 14.03
CA PRO A 128 -1.20 20.21 14.42
C PRO A 128 -2.26 19.19 14.89
N GLY A 129 -3.20 19.59 15.75
CA GLY A 129 -4.10 18.66 16.48
C GLY A 129 -5.60 18.86 16.28
N SER A 130 -6.05 19.36 15.11
CA SER A 130 -7.46 19.67 14.87
C SER A 130 -8.08 18.91 13.68
N LEU A 131 -9.33 18.50 13.82
CA LEU A 131 -10.15 17.95 12.74
C LEU A 131 -11.35 18.88 12.51
N ARG A 132 -11.49 19.38 11.28
CA ARG A 132 -12.71 20.08 10.86
C ARG A 132 -13.58 19.11 10.06
N VAL A 133 -14.79 18.93 10.55
CA VAL A 133 -15.85 18.10 10.00
C VAL A 133 -16.95 19.04 9.55
N ARG A 134 -17.41 18.90 8.32
CA ARG A 134 -18.66 19.51 7.86
C ARG A 134 -19.59 18.42 7.36
N ILE A 135 -20.81 18.38 7.87
CA ILE A 135 -21.84 17.40 7.54
C ILE A 135 -22.99 18.17 6.90
N GLU A 136 -23.47 17.66 5.77
CA GLU A 136 -24.73 18.10 5.17
C GLU A 136 -25.74 16.98 5.43
N GLU A 137 -26.62 17.22 6.40
CA GLU A 137 -27.76 16.38 6.74
C GLU A 137 -28.93 16.65 5.77
N ARG A 138 -29.68 15.61 5.45
CA ARG A 138 -30.87 15.69 4.59
C ARG A 138 -32.06 16.25 5.36
N GLU A 139 -32.90 17.01 4.68
CA GLU A 139 -34.20 17.47 5.17
C GLU A 139 -35.34 16.63 4.54
N PRO A 140 -35.66 15.43 5.08
CA PRO A 140 -36.64 14.55 4.46
C PRO A 140 -38.07 15.07 4.60
N VAL A 141 -38.89 14.83 3.59
CA VAL A 141 -40.33 15.17 3.58
C VAL A 141 -41.08 14.35 4.62
N ALA A 142 -40.72 13.08 4.78
CA ALA A 142 -41.31 12.17 5.75
C ALA A 142 -40.33 11.07 6.18
N TRP A 143 -40.55 10.53 7.37
CA TRP A 143 -39.90 9.31 7.85
C TRP A 143 -40.91 8.16 7.80
N LEU A 144 -40.48 6.99 7.31
CA LEU A 144 -41.31 5.79 7.35
C LEU A 144 -41.24 5.16 8.75
N GLU A 145 -42.40 4.94 9.37
CA GLU A 145 -42.53 4.13 10.58
C GLU A 145 -43.48 2.95 10.29
N CYS A 146 -43.02 1.73 10.54
CA CYS A 146 -43.83 0.53 10.45
C CYS A 146 -43.35 -0.49 11.50
N ARG A 147 -43.83 -0.33 12.75
CA ARG A 147 -43.47 -1.21 13.88
C ARG A 147 -43.66 -2.71 13.60
N PRO A 148 -44.73 -3.18 12.92
CA PRO A 148 -44.87 -4.60 12.59
C PRO A 148 -43.77 -5.17 11.69
N LEU A 149 -43.11 -4.32 10.89
CA LEU A 149 -41.96 -4.68 10.04
C LEU A 149 -40.61 -4.32 10.68
N GLY A 150 -40.60 -3.87 11.95
CA GLY A 150 -39.39 -3.40 12.63
C GLY A 150 -38.83 -2.06 12.12
N ILE A 151 -39.56 -1.35 11.25
CA ILE A 151 -39.11 -0.06 10.69
C ILE A 151 -39.43 1.04 11.70
N ILE A 152 -38.39 1.59 12.32
CA ILE A 152 -38.49 2.65 13.33
C ILE A 152 -38.27 4.01 12.64
N GLY A 153 -39.24 4.91 12.76
CA GLY A 153 -39.12 6.28 12.25
C GLY A 153 -37.96 7.02 12.93
N LYS A 154 -37.22 7.84 12.17
CA LYS A 154 -36.01 8.56 12.64
C LYS A 154 -34.89 7.66 13.21
N HIS A 155 -34.85 6.37 12.91
CA HIS A 155 -33.77 5.51 13.42
C HIS A 155 -32.40 5.85 12.78
N PRO A 156 -31.34 6.15 13.55
CA PRO A 156 -30.10 6.77 13.04
C PRO A 156 -29.25 5.89 12.13
N VAL A 157 -29.51 4.57 12.10
CA VAL A 157 -28.75 3.59 11.30
C VAL A 157 -29.63 2.91 10.23
N ALA A 158 -30.95 2.88 10.41
CA ALA A 158 -31.86 2.03 9.62
C ALA A 158 -33.22 2.68 9.33
N GLY A 159 -33.39 3.96 9.67
CA GLY A 159 -34.61 4.69 9.36
C GLY A 159 -34.72 4.91 7.85
N ILE A 160 -35.91 4.67 7.30
CA ILE A 160 -36.19 4.96 5.90
C ILE A 160 -36.76 6.37 5.82
N LEU A 161 -36.17 7.19 4.98
CA LEU A 161 -36.62 8.56 4.69
C LEU A 161 -37.18 8.66 3.28
N LEU A 162 -38.11 9.59 3.11
CA LEU A 162 -38.68 9.99 1.84
C LEU A 162 -38.16 11.39 1.50
N ASP A 163 -37.41 11.46 0.41
CA ASP A 163 -36.89 12.68 -0.19
C ASP A 163 -37.82 13.16 -1.33
N LYS A 164 -37.55 14.34 -1.91
CA LYS A 164 -38.35 14.93 -3.01
C LYS A 164 -37.98 14.40 -4.40
#